data_AF-A0A1G6F3L8-F1
#
_entry.id   AF-A0A1G6F3L8-F1
#
_cell.length_a   1.000
_cell.length_b   1.000
_cell.length_c   1.000
_cell.angle_alpha   90.00
_cell.angle_beta   90.00
_cell.angle_gamma   90.00
#
_symmetry.space_group_name_H-M   'P 1'
#
loop_
_entity.id
_entity.type
_entity.pdbx_description
1 polymer ?
#
loop_
_entity_poly.entity_id
_entity_poly.type
_entity_poly.pdbx_seq_one_letter_code
_entity_poly.pdbx_strand_id
1 'polypeptide(L)' 'MRVRIETERLILRPFVPEDYEAAFKWCGDPEVNEYMIYPLYKCAEDALLT' A
#
# COMPACT_ATOMS: atom_id res chain seq x y z
N MET A 1 -0.44 -0.41 20.38
CA MET A 1 -1.00 -1.78 20.18
C MET A 1 -1.04 -2.05 18.68
N ARG A 2 -0.34 -3.08 18.19
CA ARG A 2 -0.44 -3.45 16.76
C ARG A 2 -1.69 -4.33 16.61
N VAL A 3 -2.69 -3.82 15.89
CA VAL A 3 -3.97 -4.50 15.69
C VAL A 3 -3.84 -5.45 14.50
N ARG A 4 -4.20 -6.71 14.69
CA ARG A 4 -4.31 -7.74 13.63
C ARG A 4 -5.73 -8.29 13.64
N ILE A 5 -6.41 -8.22 12.51
CA ILE A 5 -7.81 -8.65 12.36
C ILE A 5 -7.84 -9.77 11.34
N GLU A 6 -8.47 -10.88 11.69
CA GLU A 6 -8.62 -12.03 10.81
C GLU A 6 -10.10 -12.26 10.50
N THR A 7 -10.37 -12.56 9.24
CA THR A 7 -11.68 -12.97 8.73
C THR A 7 -11.52 -14.29 7.99
N GLU A 8 -12.61 -14.88 7.51
CA GLU A 8 -12.56 -16.16 6.77
C GLU A 8 -11.66 -16.11 5.52
N ARG A 9 -11.50 -14.93 4.88
CA ARG A 9 -10.77 -14.79 3.61
C ARG A 9 -9.53 -13.91 3.68
N LEU A 10 -9.45 -13.02 4.68
CA LEU A 10 -8.45 -11.95 4.69
C LEU A 10 -7.90 -11.70 6.10
N ILE A 11 -6.63 -11.32 6.14
CA ILE A 11 -5.91 -10.84 7.32
C ILE A 11 -5.58 -9.38 7.10
N LEU A 12 -6.03 -8.51 8.01
CA LEU A 12 -5.61 -7.11 8.07
C LEU A 12 -4.53 -6.96 9.14
N ARG A 13 -3.38 -6.41 8.75
CA ARG A 13 -2.23 -6.15 9.62
C ARG A 13 -1.60 -4.79 9.28
N PRO A 14 -0.77 -4.22 10.18
CA PRO A 14 0.03 -3.07 9.82
C PRO A 14 0.94 -3.37 8.63
N PHE A 15 1.19 -2.35 7.80
CA PHE A 15 2.21 -2.40 6.76
C PHE A 15 3.60 -2.60 7.37
N VAL A 16 4.44 -3.35 6.65
CA VAL A 16 5.87 -3.50 6.93
C VAL A 16 6.66 -3.10 5.68
N PRO A 17 7.95 -2.72 5.80
CA PRO A 17 8.74 -2.26 4.66
C PRO A 17 8.75 -3.23 3.48
N GLU A 18 8.64 -4.53 3.73
CA GLU A 18 8.63 -5.58 2.71
C GLU A 18 7.37 -5.56 1.82
N ASP A 19 6.32 -4.81 2.19
CA ASP A 19 5.09 -4.69 1.42
C ASP A 19 5.18 -3.68 0.26
N TYR A 20 6.29 -2.93 0.14
CA TYR A 20 6.43 -1.79 -0.77
C TYR A 20 6.12 -2.13 -2.24
N GLU A 21 6.59 -3.28 -2.74
CA GLU A 21 6.30 -3.70 -4.12
C GLU A 21 4.82 -4.03 -4.34
N ALA A 22 4.16 -4.59 -3.32
CA ALA A 22 2.74 -4.89 -3.40
C ALA A 22 1.91 -3.60 -3.36
N ALA A 23 2.30 -2.64 -2.53
CA ALA A 23 1.66 -1.34 -2.44
C ALA A 23 1.82 -0.52 -3.72
N PHE A 24 3.00 -0.57 -4.34
CA PHE A 24 3.28 0.15 -5.59
C PHE A 24 2.31 -0.24 -6.73
N LYS A 25 1.79 -1.47 -6.74
CA LYS A 25 0.82 -1.91 -7.76
C LYS A 25 -0.42 -1.02 -7.83
N TRP A 26 -0.87 -0.46 -6.69
CA TRP A 26 -1.97 0.50 -6.68
C TRP A 26 -1.49 1.95 -6.59
N CYS A 27 -0.37 2.24 -5.90
CA CYS A 27 0.12 3.62 -5.78
C CYS A 27 0.68 4.17 -7.11
N GLY A 28 1.16 3.29 -8.00
CA GLY A 28 1.68 3.62 -9.32
C GLY A 28 0.66 3.49 -10.45
N ASP A 29 -0.57 3.08 -10.15
CA ASP A 29 -1.66 2.99 -11.15
C ASP A 29 -2.39 4.35 -11.23
N PRO A 30 -2.37 5.04 -12.39
CA PRO A 30 -3.01 6.34 -12.55
C PRO A 30 -4.54 6.30 -12.36
N GLU A 31 -5.21 5.20 -12.71
CA GLU A 31 -6.66 5.08 -12.53
C GLU A 31 -7.02 4.93 -11.05
N VAL A 32 -6.22 4.18 -10.30
CA VAL A 32 -6.41 4.03 -8.85
C VAL A 32 -6.02 5.31 -8.10
N ASN A 33 -4.98 6.01 -8.56
CA ASN A 33 -4.46 7.22 -7.90
C ASN A 33 -5.30 8.48 -8.13
N GLU A 34 -6.27 8.48 -9.06
CA GLU A 34 -7.06 9.66 -9.48
C GLU A 34 -7.61 10.50 -8.31
N TYR A 35 -8.03 9.84 -7.22
CA TYR A 35 -8.63 10.48 -6.04
C TYR A 35 -7.75 10.41 -4.78
N MET A 36 -6.51 9.93 -4.91
CA MET A 36 -5.62 9.76 -3.76
C MET A 36 -4.93 11.08 -3.41
N ILE A 37 -4.73 11.32 -2.11
CA ILE A 37 -4.08 12.54 -1.60
C ILE A 37 -2.56 12.57 -1.82
N TYR A 38 -1.97 11.42 -2.16
CA TYR A 38 -0.54 11.27 -2.44
C TYR A 38 -0.29 11.28 -3.95
N PRO A 39 0.89 11.77 -4.41
CA PRO A 39 1.21 11.80 -5.83
C PRO A 39 1.30 10.38 -6.42
N LEU A 40 1.11 10.27 -7.73
CA LEU A 40 1.32 9.03 -8.47
C LEU A 40 2.78 8.56 -8.37
N TYR A 41 3.01 7.37 -7.82
CA TYR A 41 4.36 6.82 -7.65
C TYR A 41 4.95 6.38 -8.97
N LYS A 42 6.27 6.48 -9.11
CA LYS A 42 7.00 6.19 -10.35
C LYS A 42 7.86 4.94 -10.24
N CYS A 43 8.27 4.57 -9.04
CA CYS A 43 8.92 3.29 -8.75
C CYS A 43 8.48 2.73 -7.40
N ALA A 44 8.80 1.47 -7.12
CA ALA A 44 8.35 0.81 -5.90
C ALA A 44 8.94 1.46 -4.65
N GLU A 45 10.15 2.00 -4.75
CA GLU A 45 10.87 2.66 -3.67
C GLU A 45 10.16 3.92 -3.17
N ASP A 46 9.30 4.54 -3.98
CA ASP A 46 8.46 5.66 -3.54
C ASP A 46 7.50 5.25 -2.40
N ALA A 47 7.12 3.96 -2.34
CA ALA A 47 6.28 3.40 -1.27
C ALA A 47 7.04 3.05 0.02
N LEU A 48 8.37 3.20 0.05
CA LEU A 48 9.17 3.07 1.27
C LEU A 48 9.18 4.35 2.11
N LEU A 49 8.73 5.47 1.54
CA LEU A 49 8.77 6.80 2.17
C LEU A 49 7.48 7.18 2.93
N THR A 50 6.48 6.28 2.95
CA THR A 50 5.18 6.48 3.63
C THR A 50 5.13 5.86 5.01
#